data_AF-A0A3D0PC64-F1
#
_entry.id   AF-A0A3D0PC64-F1
#
_cell.length_a   1.000
_cell.length_b   1.000
_cell.length_c   1.000
_cell.angle_alpha   90.00
_cell.angle_beta   90.00
_cell.angle_gamma   90.00
#
_symmetry.space_group_name_H-M   'P 1'
#
loop_
_entity.id
_entity.type
_entity.pdbx_description
1 polymer ?
#
loop_
_entity_poly.entity_id
_entity_poly.type
_entity_poly.pdbx_seq_one_letter_code
_entity_poly.pdbx_strand_id
1 'polypeptide(L)'
;MERQAGHDLHLRLPQGHWQALERHCLQSGESHSAVLRKALADYLDLEHHTLWQLSTSTAVVEGVFGGSLQVKDLADHGDFGIGTFEQLDGEGILLDGICWQARADGSVCRAPADEGIPFWVATHFEAQQRFSLSGVDSIEALGAQLDPKRPGAN
;
A
#
# COMPACT_ATOMS: atom_id res chain seq x y z
N MET A 1 -0.14 18.66 -13.45
CA MET A 1 -1.33 18.52 -12.58
C MET A 1 -2.27 17.55 -13.27
N GLU A 2 -1.90 16.27 -13.32
CA GLU A 2 -2.77 15.24 -13.87
C GLU A 2 -3.74 14.82 -12.77
N ARG A 3 -5.03 15.00 -13.02
CA ARG A 3 -6.08 14.46 -12.16
C ARG A 3 -6.04 12.94 -12.33
N GLN A 4 -5.94 12.19 -11.24
CA GLN A 4 -6.34 10.79 -11.22
C GLN A 4 -7.78 10.72 -11.74
N ALA A 5 -7.97 10.23 -12.96
CA ALA A 5 -9.27 10.16 -13.59
C ALA A 5 -10.02 8.94 -13.05
N GLY A 6 -10.77 9.13 -11.97
CA GLY A 6 -11.79 8.16 -11.56
C GLY A 6 -12.98 8.17 -12.55
N HIS A 7 -13.58 7.01 -12.77
CA HIS A 7 -14.78 6.87 -13.60
C HIS A 7 -15.91 6.27 -12.76
N ASP A 8 -17.11 6.85 -12.86
CA ASP A 8 -18.31 6.33 -12.19
C ASP A 8 -19.02 5.29 -13.07
N LEU A 9 -19.40 4.17 -12.46
CA LEU A 9 -20.11 3.08 -13.13
C LEU A 9 -21.52 2.94 -12.54
N HIS A 10 -22.54 3.17 -13.37
CA HIS A 10 -23.94 3.00 -12.98
C HIS A 10 -24.46 1.65 -13.48
N LEU A 11 -24.69 0.71 -12.55
CA LEU A 11 -25.16 -0.64 -12.85
C LEU A 11 -26.59 -0.85 -12.37
N ARG A 12 -27.39 -1.57 -13.15
CA ARG A 12 -28.68 -2.11 -12.70
C ARG A 12 -28.51 -3.60 -12.41
N LEU A 13 -28.53 -3.96 -11.13
CA LEU A 13 -28.38 -5.35 -10.69
C LEU A 13 -29.77 -6.03 -10.55
N PRO A 14 -29.92 -7.30 -10.98
CA PRO A 14 -31.12 -8.08 -10.64
C PRO A 14 -31.27 -8.22 -9.12
N GLN A 15 -32.51 -8.32 -8.62
CA GLN A 15 -32.81 -8.32 -7.18
C GLN A 15 -31.99 -9.35 -6.37
N GLY A 16 -31.78 -10.55 -6.90
CA GLY A 16 -30.98 -11.58 -6.22
C GLY A 16 -29.50 -11.20 -6.04
N HIS A 17 -28.90 -10.52 -7.01
CA HIS A 17 -27.51 -10.05 -6.91
C HIS A 17 -27.39 -8.89 -5.93
N TRP A 18 -28.36 -7.97 -5.94
CA TRP A 18 -28.43 -6.87 -4.97
C TRP A 18 -28.51 -7.39 -3.53
N GLN A 19 -29.40 -8.35 -3.27
CA GLN A 19 -29.54 -8.95 -1.93
C GLN A 19 -28.28 -9.69 -1.48
N ALA A 20 -27.59 -10.36 -2.40
CA ALA A 20 -26.32 -11.03 -2.10
C ALA A 20 -25.23 -10.03 -1.74
N LEU A 21 -25.12 -8.93 -2.51
CA LEU A 21 -24.19 -7.83 -2.25
C LEU A 21 -24.47 -7.17 -0.89
N GLU A 22 -25.72 -6.79 -0.61
CA GLU A 22 -26.10 -6.20 0.68
C GLU A 22 -25.77 -7.12 1.86
N ARG A 23 -26.07 -8.42 1.73
CA ARG A 23 -25.76 -9.41 2.77
C ARG A 23 -24.25 -9.49 3.03
N HIS A 24 -23.44 -9.49 1.98
CA HIS A 24 -21.99 -9.51 2.11
C HIS A 24 -21.47 -8.24 2.79
N CYS A 25 -21.95 -7.05 2.39
CA CYS A 25 -21.57 -5.78 3.00
C CYS A 25 -21.95 -5.72 4.49
N LEU A 26 -23.12 -6.24 4.87
CA LEU A 26 -23.53 -6.31 6.28
C LEU A 26 -22.65 -7.26 7.10
N GLN A 27 -22.13 -8.33 6.50
CA GLN A 27 -21.30 -9.33 7.20
C GLN A 27 -19.83 -8.91 7.30
N SER A 28 -19.28 -8.31 6.25
CA SER A 28 -17.87 -7.91 6.15
C SER A 28 -17.61 -6.49 6.66
N GLY A 29 -18.63 -5.62 6.68
CA GLY A 29 -18.46 -4.18 6.88
C GLY A 29 -17.92 -3.45 5.65
N GLU A 30 -17.69 -4.14 4.53
CA GLU A 30 -17.21 -3.53 3.29
C GLU A 30 -18.32 -2.74 2.58
N SER A 31 -17.94 -1.65 1.91
CA SER A 31 -18.87 -0.87 1.08
C SER A 31 -19.17 -1.58 -0.24
N HIS A 32 -20.31 -1.26 -0.88
CA HIS A 32 -20.65 -1.78 -2.21
C HIS A 32 -19.52 -1.54 -3.24
N SER A 33 -18.89 -0.36 -3.18
CA SER A 33 -17.81 0.01 -4.09
C SER A 33 -16.57 -0.88 -3.90
N ALA A 34 -16.21 -1.21 -2.66
CA ALA A 34 -15.06 -2.06 -2.37
C ALA A 34 -15.27 -3.48 -2.93
N VAL A 35 -16.44 -4.06 -2.67
CA VAL A 35 -16.80 -5.40 -3.17
C VAL A 35 -16.82 -5.45 -4.70
N LEU A 36 -17.41 -4.45 -5.35
CA LEU A 36 -17.47 -4.39 -6.81
C LEU A 36 -16.10 -4.15 -7.45
N ARG A 37 -15.23 -3.31 -6.87
CA ARG A 37 -13.86 -3.13 -7.33
C ARG A 37 -13.06 -4.43 -7.21
N LYS A 38 -13.18 -5.12 -6.07
CA LYS A 38 -12.53 -6.42 -5.85
C LYS A 38 -12.97 -7.46 -6.86
N ALA A 39 -14.28 -7.61 -7.07
CA ALA A 39 -14.83 -8.54 -8.05
C ALA A 39 -14.43 -8.19 -9.49
N LEU A 40 -14.38 -6.90 -9.82
CA LEU A 40 -13.93 -6.43 -11.15
C LEU A 40 -12.44 -6.70 -11.33
N ALA A 41 -11.63 -6.48 -10.29
CA ALA A 41 -10.20 -6.77 -10.30
C ALA A 41 -9.94 -8.28 -10.42
N ASP A 42 -10.62 -9.11 -9.63
CA ASP A 42 -10.58 -10.58 -9.76
C ASP A 42 -10.95 -11.04 -11.19
N TYR A 43 -12.02 -10.47 -11.75
CA TYR A 43 -12.54 -10.88 -13.05
C TYR A 43 -11.66 -10.44 -14.22
N LEU A 44 -11.07 -9.25 -14.12
CA LEU A 44 -10.21 -8.66 -15.16
C LEU A 44 -8.73 -8.97 -14.94
N ASP A 45 -8.38 -9.76 -13.92
CA ASP A 45 -7.01 -10.05 -13.51
C ASP A 45 -6.21 -8.77 -13.25
N LEU A 46 -6.85 -7.80 -12.58
CA LEU A 46 -6.21 -6.59 -12.07
C LEU A 46 -5.72 -6.88 -10.65
N GLU A 47 -4.51 -6.44 -10.31
CA GLU A 47 -3.98 -6.59 -8.96
C GLU A 47 -4.88 -5.86 -7.93
N HIS A 48 -5.25 -6.55 -6.84
CA HIS A 48 -6.01 -5.99 -5.70
C HIS A 48 -5.17 -4.98 -4.90
N HIS A 49 -5.67 -4.51 -3.75
CA HIS A 49 -4.87 -3.89 -2.66
C HIS A 49 -3.74 -4.84 -2.25
N THR A 50 -2.72 -4.87 -3.09
CA THR A 50 -1.64 -5.84 -3.06
C THR A 50 -0.49 -5.16 -2.37
N LEU A 51 0.08 -5.87 -1.42
CA LEU A 51 1.39 -5.53 -0.93
C LEU A 51 2.36 -6.06 -1.98
N TRP A 52 2.88 -5.17 -2.81
CA TRP A 52 3.97 -5.52 -3.71
C TRP A 52 5.28 -5.46 -2.92
N GLN A 53 6.09 -6.51 -3.06
CA GLN A 53 7.40 -6.58 -2.43
C GLN A 53 8.45 -6.96 -3.46
N LEU A 54 9.47 -6.12 -3.58
CA LEU A 54 10.69 -6.43 -4.28
C LEU A 54 11.67 -7.13 -3.34
N SER A 55 12.16 -8.29 -3.78
CA SER A 55 13.12 -9.12 -3.03
C SER A 55 12.54 -9.63 -1.69
N THR A 56 13.42 -10.07 -0.78
CA THR A 56 13.06 -10.45 0.58
C THR A 56 13.97 -9.72 1.56
N SER A 57 13.48 -9.46 2.77
CA SER A 57 14.30 -8.85 3.83
C SER A 57 15.56 -9.67 4.12
N THR A 58 15.49 -11.00 3.99
CA THR A 58 16.64 -11.91 4.12
C THR A 58 17.70 -11.68 3.04
N ALA A 59 17.30 -11.52 1.78
CA ALA A 59 18.22 -11.28 0.68
C ALA A 59 19.00 -9.95 0.85
N VAL A 60 18.36 -8.92 1.42
CA VAL A 60 19.02 -7.65 1.76
C VAL A 60 20.11 -7.87 2.83
N VAL A 61 19.78 -8.60 3.89
CA VAL A 61 20.73 -8.91 4.98
C VAL A 61 21.92 -9.74 4.49
N GLU A 62 21.68 -10.63 3.52
CA GLU A 62 22.72 -11.47 2.91
C GLU A 62 23.52 -10.76 1.80
N GLY A 63 23.21 -9.48 1.50
CA GLY A 63 23.92 -8.67 0.51
C GLY A 63 23.61 -9.06 -0.94
N VAL A 64 22.48 -9.74 -1.18
CA VAL A 64 22.02 -10.12 -2.52
C VAL A 64 21.22 -8.97 -3.12
N PHE A 65 21.92 -8.05 -3.79
CA PHE A 65 21.32 -6.90 -4.49
C PHE A 65 20.85 -7.27 -5.91
N GLY A 66 20.20 -8.43 -6.05
CA GLY A 66 19.80 -8.98 -7.34
C GLY A 66 18.37 -8.61 -7.74
N GLY A 67 18.22 -7.57 -8.56
CA GLY A 67 16.94 -7.14 -9.14
C GLY A 67 16.89 -5.62 -9.31
N SER A 68 17.40 -5.12 -10.44
CA SER A 68 17.65 -3.69 -10.69
C SER A 68 16.36 -2.92 -11.03
N LEU A 69 15.46 -2.76 -10.06
CA LEU A 69 14.44 -1.71 -10.16
C LEU A 69 15.03 -0.40 -9.66
N GLN A 70 14.55 0.70 -10.22
CA GLN A 70 14.91 2.06 -9.85
C GLN A 70 13.72 2.75 -9.20
N VAL A 71 13.97 3.86 -8.52
CA VAL A 71 12.93 4.69 -7.89
C VAL A 71 11.79 5.04 -8.86
N LYS A 72 12.09 5.29 -10.15
CA LYS A 72 11.08 5.61 -11.16
C LYS A 72 10.05 4.49 -11.39
N ASP A 73 10.43 3.24 -11.11
CA ASP A 73 9.59 2.06 -11.35
C ASP A 73 8.61 1.85 -10.18
N LEU A 74 8.80 2.52 -9.03
CA LEU A 74 7.90 2.42 -7.87
C LEU A 74 6.46 2.83 -8.18
N ALA A 75 6.27 3.78 -9.11
CA ALA A 75 4.95 4.28 -9.46
C ALA A 75 4.04 3.19 -10.06
N ASP A 76 4.62 2.14 -10.64
CA ASP A 76 3.89 1.00 -11.18
C ASP A 76 3.40 0.04 -10.08
N HIS A 77 3.89 0.19 -8.85
CA HIS A 77 3.67 -0.76 -7.75
C HIS A 77 2.99 -0.13 -6.52
N GLY A 78 3.01 1.20 -6.39
CA GLY A 78 2.32 1.88 -5.31
C GLY A 78 2.59 3.37 -5.21
N ASP A 79 1.87 4.02 -4.31
CA ASP A 79 2.05 5.42 -3.93
C ASP A 79 2.41 5.59 -2.44
N PHE A 80 2.42 4.48 -1.69
CA PHE A 80 2.78 4.42 -0.28
C PHE A 80 3.64 3.19 -0.01
N GLY A 81 4.69 3.34 0.81
CA GLY A 81 5.58 2.22 1.10
C GLY A 81 6.88 2.60 1.78
N ILE A 82 7.70 1.58 2.02
CA ILE A 82 9.02 1.69 2.66
C ILE A 82 10.02 0.78 1.95
N GLY A 83 11.31 1.12 2.02
CA GLY A 83 12.36 0.31 1.43
C GLY A 83 13.76 0.85 1.76
N THR A 84 14.74 0.48 0.96
CA THR A 84 16.11 1.01 1.05
C THR A 84 16.72 1.13 -0.34
N PHE A 85 17.94 1.65 -0.41
CA PHE A 85 18.67 1.92 -1.64
C PHE A 85 19.89 0.99 -1.75
N GLU A 86 20.53 0.98 -2.92
CA GLU A 86 21.76 0.21 -3.11
C GLU A 86 22.81 0.53 -2.03
N GLN A 87 23.60 -0.47 -1.66
CA GLN A 87 24.60 -0.36 -0.59
C GLN A 87 24.02 0.01 0.80
N LEU A 88 22.70 -0.11 0.98
CA LEU A 88 21.99 0.30 2.19
C LEU A 88 22.19 1.81 2.48
N ASP A 89 22.19 2.64 1.43
CA ASP A 89 22.31 4.10 1.56
C ASP A 89 21.01 4.71 2.12
N GLY A 90 20.75 4.47 3.40
CA GLY A 90 19.64 5.05 4.13
C GLY A 90 18.28 4.37 3.92
N GLU A 91 17.25 5.02 4.46
CA GLU A 91 15.88 4.51 4.52
C GLU A 91 15.02 5.17 3.45
N GLY A 92 14.26 4.35 2.72
CA GLY A 92 13.34 4.76 1.67
C GLY A 92 11.92 4.95 2.20
N ILE A 93 11.30 6.07 1.86
CA ILE A 93 9.92 6.41 2.23
C ILE A 93 9.17 6.80 0.96
N LEU A 94 8.19 6.01 0.55
CA LEU A 94 7.27 6.35 -0.53
C LEU A 94 6.00 6.94 0.09
N LEU A 95 5.73 8.21 -0.19
CA LEU A 95 4.58 8.92 0.33
C LEU A 95 3.95 9.79 -0.76
N ASP A 96 2.66 9.59 -1.01
CA ASP A 96 1.89 10.26 -2.07
C ASP A 96 2.59 10.16 -3.45
N GLY A 97 3.18 9.00 -3.74
CA GLY A 97 3.93 8.75 -4.98
C GLY A 97 5.30 9.43 -5.07
N ILE A 98 5.76 10.09 -3.99
CA ILE A 98 7.09 10.71 -3.92
C ILE A 98 7.99 9.83 -3.07
N CYS A 99 9.12 9.42 -3.66
CA CYS A 99 10.16 8.68 -2.95
C CYS A 99 11.16 9.65 -2.28
N TRP A 100 11.29 9.48 -0.97
CA TRP A 100 12.24 10.20 -0.11
C TRP A 100 13.30 9.23 0.43
N GLN A 101 14.49 9.75 0.64
CA GLN A 101 15.63 9.04 1.21
C GLN A 101 16.06 9.77 2.48
N ALA A 102 15.97 9.08 3.61
CA ALA A 102 16.53 9.53 4.88
C ALA A 102 17.92 8.91 5.07
N ARG A 103 18.96 9.74 5.11
CA ARG A 103 20.37 9.32 5.12
C ARG A 103 20.92 9.25 6.55
N ALA A 104 22.03 8.53 6.72
CA ALA A 104 22.69 8.36 8.01
C ALA A 104 23.22 9.68 8.62
N ASP A 105 23.42 10.71 7.79
CA ASP A 105 23.78 12.06 8.24
C ASP A 105 22.59 12.88 8.77
N GLY A 106 21.38 12.31 8.73
CA GLY A 106 20.14 12.95 9.16
C GLY A 106 19.45 13.80 8.09
N SER A 107 20.01 13.88 6.88
CA SER A 107 19.37 14.57 5.76
C SER A 107 18.20 13.75 5.20
N VAL A 108 17.15 14.44 4.75
CA VAL A 108 16.03 13.85 4.02
C VAL A 108 15.92 14.57 2.68
N CYS A 109 16.12 13.84 1.60
CA CYS A 109 16.04 14.37 0.24
C CYS A 109 15.11 13.53 -0.62
N ARG A 110 14.60 14.12 -1.70
CA ARG A 110 13.90 13.33 -2.72
C ARG A 110 14.91 12.40 -3.40
N ALA A 111 14.59 11.12 -3.51
CA ALA A 111 15.47 10.16 -4.14
C ALA A 111 15.56 10.40 -5.67
N PRO A 112 16.75 10.29 -6.28
CA PRO A 112 16.89 10.33 -7.74
C PRO A 112 16.06 9.23 -8.41
N ALA A 113 15.51 9.52 -9.60
CA ALA A 113 14.64 8.57 -10.31
C ALA A 113 15.39 7.30 -10.78
N ASP A 114 16.69 7.41 -10.99
CA ASP A 114 17.60 6.36 -11.43
C ASP A 114 18.32 5.64 -10.26
N GLU A 115 18.05 6.06 -9.03
CA GLU A 115 18.59 5.41 -7.83
C GLU A 115 18.06 3.97 -7.73
N GLY A 116 18.97 3.02 -7.48
CA GLY A 116 18.64 1.60 -7.40
C GLY A 116 17.97 1.24 -6.07
N ILE A 117 16.95 0.38 -6.13
CA ILE A 117 16.17 -0.05 -4.97
C ILE A 117 16.29 -1.58 -4.80
N PRO A 118 17.16 -2.10 -3.92
CA PRO A 118 17.33 -3.55 -3.76
C PRO A 118 16.17 -4.21 -2.98
N PHE A 119 15.38 -3.42 -2.27
CA PHE A 119 14.22 -3.88 -1.52
C PHE A 119 13.20 -2.77 -1.35
N TRP A 120 11.94 -3.14 -1.53
CA TRP A 120 10.83 -2.25 -1.32
C TRP A 120 9.56 -3.03 -0.98
N VAL A 121 8.71 -2.41 -0.17
CA VAL A 121 7.34 -2.84 0.08
C VAL A 121 6.45 -1.65 -0.27
N ALA A 122 5.62 -1.79 -1.30
CA ALA A 122 4.72 -0.73 -1.78
C ALA A 122 3.28 -1.22 -1.92
N THR A 123 2.36 -0.28 -1.88
CA THR A 123 0.96 -0.50 -2.23
C THR A 123 0.34 0.78 -2.77
N HIS A 124 -0.71 0.66 -3.57
CA HIS A 124 -1.61 1.77 -3.87
C HIS A 124 -2.57 1.93 -2.69
N PHE A 125 -2.27 2.88 -1.82
CA PHE A 125 -2.93 2.98 -0.52
C PHE A 125 -4.30 3.64 -0.62
N GLU A 126 -5.34 2.90 -0.28
CA GLU A 126 -6.70 3.41 -0.10
C GLU A 126 -7.16 3.15 1.34
N ALA A 127 -7.34 4.22 2.13
CA ALA A 127 -7.72 4.08 3.52
C ALA A 127 -9.16 3.56 3.67
N GLN A 128 -9.31 2.37 4.27
CA GLN A 128 -10.63 1.80 4.59
C GLN A 128 -11.25 2.39 5.86
N GLN A 129 -10.41 2.82 6.81
CA GLN A 129 -10.82 3.41 8.07
C GLN A 129 -9.97 4.63 8.39
N ARG A 130 -10.58 5.61 9.07
CA ARG A 130 -9.90 6.79 9.59
C ARG A 130 -10.40 7.09 10.99
N PHE A 131 -9.48 7.22 11.94
CA PHE A 131 -9.79 7.54 13.34
C PHE A 131 -8.62 8.33 13.96
N SER A 132 -8.87 8.94 15.10
CA SER A 132 -7.85 9.65 15.89
C SER A 132 -7.52 8.86 17.13
N LEU A 133 -6.22 8.75 17.44
CA LEU A 133 -5.71 8.17 18.67
C LEU A 133 -5.27 9.29 19.61
N SER A 134 -5.38 9.07 20.92
CA SER A 134 -5.00 10.03 21.95
C SER A 134 -4.21 9.34 23.04
N GLY A 135 -3.23 10.03 23.63
CA GLY A 135 -2.42 9.48 24.72
C GLY A 135 -1.52 8.31 24.26
N VAL A 136 -0.94 8.41 23.08
CA VAL A 136 0.06 7.46 22.59
C VAL A 136 1.44 7.95 23.03
N ASP A 137 2.05 7.27 24.00
CA ASP A 137 3.35 7.61 24.58
C ASP A 137 4.46 6.60 24.24
N SER A 138 4.11 5.45 23.66
CA SER A 138 5.07 4.46 23.17
C SER A 138 4.58 3.73 21.91
N ILE A 139 5.50 3.00 21.27
CA ILE A 139 5.15 2.15 20.12
C ILE A 139 4.25 0.98 20.53
N GLU A 140 4.42 0.46 21.75
CA GLU A 140 3.55 -0.57 22.33
C GLU A 140 2.15 -0.01 22.59
N ALA A 141 2.05 1.22 23.10
CA ALA A 141 0.77 1.89 23.30
C ALA A 141 0.06 2.15 21.96
N LEU A 142 0.81 2.51 20.91
CA LEU A 142 0.28 2.64 19.56
C LEU A 142 -0.27 1.30 19.05
N GLY A 143 0.52 0.22 19.15
CA GLY A 143 0.13 -1.12 18.73
C GLY A 143 -1.14 -1.61 19.44
N ALA A 144 -1.20 -1.47 20.77
CA ALA A 144 -2.36 -1.86 21.57
C ALA A 144 -3.66 -1.13 21.18
N GLN A 145 -3.56 0.12 20.72
CA GLN A 145 -4.72 0.88 20.23
C GLN A 145 -5.10 0.53 18.78
N LEU A 146 -4.13 0.14 17.93
CA LEU A 146 -4.35 -0.21 16.53
C LEU A 146 -4.84 -1.65 16.33
N ASP A 147 -4.32 -2.62 17.08
CA ASP A 147 -4.62 -4.04 16.90
C ASP A 147 -6.13 -4.36 16.93
N PRO A 148 -6.94 -3.80 17.86
CA PRO A 148 -8.39 -4.02 17.88
C PRO A 148 -9.14 -3.42 16.67
N LYS A 149 -8.49 -2.61 15.84
CA LYS A 149 -9.07 -1.99 14.63
C LYS A 149 -8.84 -2.82 13.38
N ARG A 150 -7.97 -3.84 13.43
CA ARG A 150 -7.68 -4.69 12.28
C ARG A 150 -8.91 -5.55 11.93
N PRO A 151 -9.31 -5.65 10.66
CA PRO A 151 -10.46 -6.48 10.24
C PRO A 151 -10.22 -7.99 10.45
N GLY A 152 -8.96 -8.43 10.63
CA GLY A 152 -8.59 -9.79 10.97
C GLY A 152 -7.17 -9.88 11.55
N ALA A 153 -6.90 -10.97 12.28
CA ALA A 153 -5.58 -11.26 12.86
C ALA A 153 -4.60 -11.93 11.88
N ASN A 154 -5.11 -12.36 10.71
CA ASN A 154 -4.38 -13.08 9.67
C ASN A 154 -4.32 -12.24 8.40
#